data_AF-A0A7X5SD67-F1
#
_entry.id   AF-A0A7X5SD67-F1
#
_cell.length_a   1.000
_cell.length_b   1.000
_cell.length_c   1.000
_cell.angle_alpha   90.00
_cell.angle_beta   90.00
_cell.angle_gamma   90.00
#
_symmetry.space_group_name_H-M   'P 1'
#
loop_
_entity.id
_entity.type
_entity.pdbx_description
1 polymer ?
#
loop_
_entity_poly.entity_id
_entity_poly.type
_entity_poly.pdbx_seq_one_letter_code
_entity_poly.pdbx_strand_id
1 'polypeptide(L)' 'RAPGAAEQVMLQGFARFFQNYRSLLDDAQRDALTGLRNRKTFDDVILRLFAGGADAAASEGVWLGIVDIDHFKRVND' A
#
# COMPACT_ATOMS: atom_id res chain seq x y z
N ARG A 1 -10.93 -10.07 33.13
CA ARG A 1 -10.22 -11.29 33.61
C ARG A 1 -8.97 -11.43 32.76
N ALA A 2 -7.79 -11.62 33.35
CA ALA A 2 -6.58 -11.83 32.54
C ALA A 2 -6.71 -13.13 31.73
N PRO A 3 -6.27 -13.15 30.46
CA PRO A 3 -6.34 -14.35 29.63
C PRO A 3 -5.52 -15.48 30.25
N GLY A 4 -6.04 -16.71 30.16
CA GLY A 4 -5.32 -17.90 30.63
C GLY A 4 -4.07 -18.18 29.79
N ALA A 5 -3.16 -19.02 30.26
CA ALA A 5 -1.89 -19.30 29.56
C ALA A 5 -2.10 -19.77 28.10
N ALA A 6 -3.08 -20.65 27.85
CA ALA A 6 -3.40 -21.11 26.50
C ALA A 6 -3.94 -19.98 25.59
N GLU A 7 -4.76 -19.09 26.15
CA GLU A 7 -5.31 -17.93 25.45
C GLU A 7 -4.20 -16.91 25.13
N GLN A 8 -3.25 -16.70 26.04
CA GLN A 8 -2.08 -15.86 25.81
C GLN A 8 -1.21 -16.39 24.66
N VAL A 9 -0.98 -17.71 24.59
CA VAL A 9 -0.22 -18.33 23.49
C VAL A 9 -0.96 -18.15 22.16
N MET A 10 -2.28 -18.34 22.13
CA MET A 10 -3.07 -18.10 20.92
C MET A 10 -3.02 -16.64 20.46
N LEU A 11 -3.17 -15.69 21.38
CA LEU A 11 -3.10 -14.26 21.08
C LEU A 11 -1.72 -13.86 20.53
N GLN A 12 -0.64 -14.42 21.10
CA GLN A 12 0.71 -14.21 20.59
C GLN A 12 0.91 -14.80 19.20
N GLY A 13 0.41 -16.02 18.96
CA GLY A 13 0.44 -16.64 17.64
C GLY A 13 -0.30 -15.81 16.59
N PHE A 14 -1.49 -15.32 16.93
CA PHE A 14 -2.27 -14.45 16.06
C PHE A 14 -1.58 -13.11 15.79
N ALA A 15 -1.04 -12.46 16.82
CA ALA A 15 -0.29 -11.22 16.66
C ALA A 15 0.91 -11.39 15.72
N ARG A 16 1.67 -12.49 15.88
CA ARG A 16 2.81 -12.80 15.00
C ARG A 16 2.37 -13.06 13.56
N PHE A 17 1.27 -13.79 13.36
CA PHE A 17 0.70 -13.98 12.04
C PHE A 17 0.35 -12.65 11.38
N PHE A 18 -0.35 -11.76 12.09
CA PHE A 18 -0.72 -10.44 11.58
C PHE A 18 0.48 -9.57 11.23
N GLN A 19 1.53 -9.60 12.06
CA GLN A 19 2.77 -8.87 11.79
C GLN A 19 3.43 -9.38 10.50
N ASN A 20 3.55 -10.70 10.36
CA ASN A 20 4.13 -11.31 9.16
C ASN A 20 3.29 -10.99 7.91
N TYR A 21 1.97 -11.11 8.01
CA TYR A 21 1.06 -10.79 6.91
C TYR A 21 1.16 -9.32 6.49
N ARG A 22 1.25 -8.41 7.46
CA ARG A 22 1.42 -6.98 7.19
C ARG A 22 2.75 -6.69 6.49
N SER A 23 3.84 -7.36 6.89
CA SER A 23 5.13 -7.23 6.21
C SER A 23 5.03 -7.69 4.76
N LEU A 24 4.47 -8.88 4.53
CA LEU A 24 4.29 -9.42 3.17
C LEU A 24 3.42 -8.52 2.30
N LEU A 25 2.38 -7.93 2.88
CA LEU A 25 1.51 -6.99 2.17
C LEU A 25 2.27 -5.71 1.79
N ASP A 26 3.09 -5.16 2.71
CA ASP A 26 3.87 -3.96 2.45
C ASP A 26 4.92 -4.20 1.36
N ASP A 27 5.63 -5.34 1.44
CA ASP A 27 6.58 -5.78 0.42
C ASP A 27 5.92 -5.98 -0.95
N ALA A 28 4.69 -6.49 -0.98
CA ALA A 28 3.92 -6.68 -2.21
C ALA A 28 3.41 -5.35 -2.81
N GLN A 29 3.29 -4.29 -2.02
CA GLN A 29 2.69 -3.02 -2.42
C GLN A 29 3.71 -1.90 -2.68
N ARG A 30 4.96 -2.08 -2.26
CA ARG A 30 6.01 -1.05 -2.37
C ARG A 30 7.07 -1.40 -3.38
N ASP A 31 7.67 -0.36 -3.94
CA ASP A 31 8.90 -0.44 -4.72
C ASP A 31 10.09 -0.51 -3.77
N ALA A 32 11.01 -1.47 -3.99
CA ALA A 32 12.12 -1.73 -3.06
C ALA A 32 13.19 -0.62 -3.06
N LEU A 33 13.31 0.12 -4.16
CA LEU A 33 14.30 1.19 -4.29
C LEU A 33 13.87 2.47 -3.57
N THR A 34 12.59 2.83 -3.68
CA THR A 34 12.06 4.12 -3.20
C THR A 34 11.19 4.01 -1.95
N GLY A 35 10.67 2.82 -1.64
CA GLY A 35 9.65 2.61 -0.60
C GLY A 35 8.29 3.20 -0.94
N LEU A 36 8.11 3.83 -2.12
CA LEU A 36 6.83 4.32 -2.60
C LEU A 36 5.94 3.15 -3.03
N ARG A 37 4.64 3.41 -3.25
CA ARG A 37 3.74 2.39 -3.81
C ARG A 37 4.22 2.00 -5.21
N ASN A 38 4.26 0.70 -5.47
CA ASN A 38 4.61 0.20 -6.80
C ASN A 38 3.50 0.49 -7.83
N ARG A 39 3.86 0.39 -9.10
CA ARG A 39 2.96 0.67 -10.24
C ARG A 39 1.65 -0.13 -10.17
N LYS A 40 1.71 -1.41 -9.83
CA LYS A 40 0.52 -2.26 -9.70
C LYS A 40 -0.46 -1.68 -8.66
N THR A 41 0.05 -1.33 -7.48
CA THR A 41 -0.76 -0.77 -6.39
C THR A 41 -1.31 0.60 -6.76
N PHE A 42 -0.53 1.42 -7.48
CA PHE A 42 -1.00 2.68 -8.04
C PHE A 42 -2.17 2.47 -9.02
N ASP A 43 -2.02 1.57 -10.00
CA ASP A 43 -3.04 1.26 -11.00
C ASP A 43 -4.34 0.77 -10.32
N ASP A 44 -4.23 -0.13 -9.34
CA ASP A 44 -5.37 -0.67 -8.58
C ASP A 44 -6.15 0.44 -7.83
N VAL A 45 -5.45 1.45 -7.29
CA VAL A 45 -6.09 2.61 -6.63
C VAL A 45 -6.78 3.52 -7.62
N ILE A 46 -6.11 3.84 -8.73
CA ILE A 46 -6.65 4.70 -9.78
C ILE A 46 -7.93 4.10 -10.38
N LEU A 47 -7.93 2.79 -10.66
CA LEU A 47 -9.12 2.08 -11.15
C LEU A 47 -10.29 2.16 -10.17
N ARG A 48 -10.04 2.08 -8.85
CA ARG A 48 -11.08 2.22 -7.82
C ARG A 48 -11.64 3.63 -7.76
N LEU A 49 -10.79 4.65 -7.87
CA LEU A 49 -11.21 6.05 -7.89
C LEU A 49 -12.13 6.33 -9.10
N PHE A 50 -11.84 5.73 -10.26
CA PHE A 50 -12.69 5.88 -11.44
C PHE A 50 -13.94 4.98 -11.45
N ALA A 51 -13.91 3.84 -10.73
CA ALA A 51 -15.05 2.93 -10.64
C ALA A 51 -16.14 3.38 -9.65
N GLY A 52 -15.80 4.19 -8.63
CA GLY A 52 -16.75 4.77 -7.67
C GLY A 52 -17.54 5.96 -8.23
N GLY A 53 -17.97 5.86 -9.49
CA GLY A 53 -18.43 6.96 -10.33
C GLY A 53 -19.34 7.99 -9.67
N ALA A 54 -19.10 9.25 -10.02
CA ALA A 54 -20.03 10.38 -10.20
C ALA A 54 -21.14 10.69 -9.17
N ASP A 55 -21.35 9.88 -8.14
CA ASP A 55 -22.48 9.98 -7.24
C ASP A 55 -22.01 10.37 -5.83
N ALA A 56 -22.42 11.58 -5.44
CA ALA A 56 -22.56 12.15 -4.10
C ALA A 56 -21.57 13.22 -3.62
N ALA A 57 -20.46 13.53 -4.30
CA ALA A 57 -19.64 14.72 -3.97
C ALA A 57 -18.65 15.20 -5.06
N ALA A 58 -18.65 14.60 -6.25
CA ALA A 58 -17.59 14.74 -7.26
C ALA A 58 -17.73 15.99 -8.16
N SER A 59 -18.05 17.14 -7.56
CA SER A 59 -17.91 18.44 -8.25
C SER A 59 -16.45 18.91 -8.37
N GLU A 60 -15.52 18.20 -7.73
CA GLU A 60 -14.08 18.45 -7.85
C GLU A 60 -13.43 17.30 -8.65
N GLY A 61 -12.88 17.64 -9.83
CA GLY A 61 -12.18 16.68 -10.67
C GLY A 61 -10.91 16.13 -9.99
N VAL A 62 -10.54 14.90 -10.36
CA VAL A 62 -9.30 14.27 -9.90
C VAL A 62 -8.14 14.72 -10.79
N TRP A 63 -7.05 15.17 -10.18
CA TRP A 63 -5.81 15.53 -10.88
C TRP A 63 -4.75 14.44 -10.69
N LEU A 64 -4.05 14.09 -11.78
CA LEU A 64 -2.91 13.18 -11.77
C LEU A 64 -1.65 13.93 -12.18
N GLY A 65 -0.70 14.07 -11.25
CA GLY A 65 0.64 14.56 -11.53
C GLY A 65 1.59 13.40 -11.82
N ILE A 66 2.36 13.51 -12.90
CA ILE A 66 3.43 12.57 -13.25
C ILE A 66 4.74 13.34 -13.23
N VAL A 67 5.77 12.77 -12.59
CA VAL A 67 7.10 13.38 -12.46
C VAL A 67 8.11 12.44 -13.10
N ASP A 68 8.98 12.99 -13.93
CA ASP A 68 10.10 12.28 -14.56
C ASP A 68 11.43 12.89 -14.10
N ILE A 69 12.47 12.08 -13.96
CA ILE A 69 13.81 12.55 -13.57
C ILE A 69 14.60 12.88 -14.83
N ASP A 70 14.82 14.18 -15.07
CA ASP A 70 15.60 14.65 -16.21
C ASP A 70 17.03 14.10 -16.19
N HIS A 71 17.49 13.68 -17.37
CA HIS A 71 18.88 13.24 -17.59
C HIS A 71 19.36 12.11 -16.67
N PHE A 72 18.47 11.26 -16.15
CA PHE A 72 18.78 10.18 -15.21
C PHE A 72 19.96 9.29 -15.66
N LYS A 73 20.12 9.04 -16.96
CA LYS A 73 21.25 8.27 -17.52
C LYS A 73 22.61 8.91 -17.21
N ARG A 74 22.76 10.23 -17.32
CA ARG A 74 24.04 10.94 -17.09
C ARG A 74 24.57 10.81 -15.66
N VAL A 75 23.70 10.51 -14.69
CA VAL A 75 24.09 10.30 -13.29
C VAL A 75 24.54 8.85 -13.05
N ASN A 76 24.04 7.91 -13.86
CA ASN A 76 24.31 6.48 -13.73
C ASN A 76 25.41 5.97 -14.67
N ASP A 77 25.64 6.66 -15.80
CA ASP A 77 26.74 6.42 -16.74
C ASP A 77 28.07 6.94 -16.17
#